data_AF-A0A3D5K375-F1
#
_entry.id   AF-A0A3D5K375-F1
#
_cell.length_a   1.000
_cell.length_b   1.000
_cell.length_c   1.000
_cell.angle_alpha   90.00
_cell.angle_beta   90.00
_cell.angle_gamma   90.00
#
_symmetry.space_group_name_H-M   'P 1'
#
loop_
_entity.id
_entity.type
_entity.pdbx_description
1 polymer ?
#
loop_
_entity_poly.entity_id
_entity_poly.type
_entity_poly.pdbx_seq_one_letter_code
_entity_poly.pdbx_strand_id
1 'polypeptide(L)'
;MPVFLVTTTSWLLAGVFMAAAATKLRDPLGTRRTLGEFGLPRPRLLSRVLPATEAATALLLVIDPRVGGQCAVALLVAFTTLIAGRLATGHRDPCGCFG
;
A
#
# COMPACT_ATOMS: atom_id res chain seq x y z
N MET A 1 16.38 -7.27 -23.07
CA MET A 1 14.91 -7.33 -22.90
C MET A 1 14.44 -7.28 -21.44
N PRO A 2 14.98 -8.06 -20.46
CA PRO A 2 14.40 -8.12 -19.11
C PRO A 2 14.70 -6.88 -18.25
N VAL A 3 15.84 -6.23 -18.45
CA VAL A 3 16.26 -5.09 -17.61
C VAL A 3 15.33 -3.89 -17.79
N PHE A 4 14.98 -3.53 -19.03
CA PHE A 4 14.06 -2.41 -19.29
C PHE A 4 12.69 -2.63 -18.63
N LEU A 5 12.13 -3.84 -18.74
CA LEU A 5 10.83 -4.18 -18.17
C LEU A 5 10.85 -4.14 -16.63
N VAL A 6 11.91 -4.67 -16.01
CA VAL A 6 12.08 -4.59 -14.55
C VAL A 6 12.19 -3.14 -14.09
N THR A 7 12.99 -2.32 -14.77
CA THR A 7 13.18 -0.91 -14.39
C THR A 7 11.88 -0.13 -14.55
N THR A 8 11.16 -0.26 -15.66
CA THR A 8 9.90 0.47 -15.88
C THR A 8 8.82 0.06 -14.88
N THR A 9 8.65 -1.25 -14.61
CA THR A 9 7.69 -1.71 -13.60
C THR A 9 8.05 -1.23 -12.20
N SER A 10 9.35 -1.19 -11.85
CA SER A 10 9.81 -0.72 -10.53
C SER A 10 9.51 0.77 -10.33
N TRP A 11 9.79 1.60 -11.34
CA TRP A 11 9.45 3.03 -11.30
C TRP A 11 7.95 3.27 -11.22
N LEU A 12 7.15 2.48 -11.96
CA LEU A 12 5.70 2.59 -11.93
C LEU A 12 5.15 2.22 -10.55
N LEU A 13 5.57 1.09 -9.98
CA LEU A 13 5.18 0.67 -8.64
C LEU A 13 5.63 1.68 -7.58
N ALA A 14 6.86 2.19 -7.67
CA ALA A 14 7.35 3.23 -6.77
C ALA A 14 6.47 4.48 -6.82
N GLY A 15 6.04 4.90 -8.02
CA GLY A 15 5.07 5.99 -8.18
C GLY A 15 3.73 5.72 -7.50
N VAL A 16 3.17 4.52 -7.67
CA VAL A 16 1.91 4.12 -7.01
C VAL A 16 2.05 4.15 -5.49
N PHE A 17 3.11 3.54 -4.93
CA PHE A 17 3.34 3.53 -3.48
C PHE A 17 3.60 4.94 -2.91
N MET A 18 4.30 5.80 -3.65
CA MET A 18 4.48 7.20 -3.25
C MET A 18 3.17 7.98 -3.25
N ALA A 19 2.32 7.80 -4.27
CA ALA A 19 1.00 8.41 -4.33
C ALA A 19 0.14 7.93 -3.15
N ALA A 20 0.09 6.62 -2.91
CA ALA A 20 -0.63 6.00 -1.80
C ALA A 20 -0.15 6.51 -0.43
N ALA A 21 1.17 6.63 -0.23
CA ALA A 21 1.73 7.19 1.01
C ALA A 21 1.33 8.66 1.18
N ALA A 22 1.38 9.44 0.10
CA ALA A 22 1.03 10.86 0.13
C ALA A 22 -0.46 11.09 0.43
N THR A 23 -1.38 10.30 -0.13
CA THR A 23 -2.81 10.43 0.19
C THR A 23 -3.10 10.05 1.64
N LYS A 24 -2.51 8.96 2.16
CA LYS A 24 -2.69 8.54 3.55
C LYS A 24 -2.06 9.49 4.56
N LEU A 25 -0.98 10.20 4.19
CA LEU A 25 -0.41 11.27 5.01
C LEU A 25 -1.29 12.54 5.03
N ARG A 26 -2.01 12.82 3.93
CA ARG A 26 -2.97 13.94 3.86
C ARG A 26 -4.26 13.64 4.63
N ASP A 27 -4.75 12.40 4.58
CA ASP A 27 -5.93 11.96 5.34
C ASP A 27 -5.63 10.76 6.28
N PRO A 28 -4.93 11.02 7.40
CA PRO A 28 -4.66 9.99 8.40
C PRO A 28 -5.92 9.57 9.16
N LEU A 29 -6.96 10.42 9.20
CA LEU A 29 -8.22 10.10 9.87
C LEU A 29 -9.06 9.13 9.04
N GLY A 30 -9.18 9.34 7.73
CA GLY A 30 -9.77 8.40 6.79
C GLY A 30 -9.06 7.05 6.83
N THR A 31 -7.72 7.06 6.72
CA THR A 31 -6.91 5.84 6.82
C THR A 31 -7.19 5.07 8.12
N ARG A 32 -7.25 5.77 9.26
CA ARG A 32 -7.57 5.15 10.56
C ARG A 32 -8.97 4.56 10.61
N ARG A 33 -9.99 5.24 10.07
CA ARG A 33 -11.37 4.73 10.02
C ARG A 33 -11.42 3.46 9.19
N THR A 34 -10.87 3.48 7.98
CA THR A 34 -10.83 2.32 7.09
C THR A 34 -10.14 1.13 7.76
N LEU A 35 -9.00 1.34 8.41
CA LEU A 35 -8.29 0.30 9.17
C LEU A 35 -9.10 -0.26 10.34
N GLY A 36 -9.85 0.59 11.05
CA GLY A 36 -10.73 0.16 12.14
C GLY A 36 -11.90 -0.67 11.63
N GLU A 37 -12.49 -0.26 10.51
CA GLU A 37 -13.57 -0.99 9.87
C GLU A 37 -13.12 -2.32 9.22
N PHE A 38 -11.83 -2.45 8.84
CA PHE A 38 -11.22 -3.74 8.48
C PHE A 38 -11.01 -4.67 9.70
N GLY A 39 -11.30 -4.22 10.92
CA GLY A 39 -11.11 -5.00 12.14
C GLY A 39 -9.65 -5.14 12.58
N LEU A 40 -8.74 -4.31 12.05
CA LEU A 40 -7.32 -4.41 12.39
C LEU A 40 -7.02 -3.90 13.80
N PRO A 41 -6.14 -4.58 14.55
CA PRO A 41 -5.78 -4.16 15.90
C PRO A 41 -4.96 -2.86 15.87
N ARG A 42 -5.29 -1.91 16.74
CA ARG A 42 -4.57 -0.62 16.91
C ARG A 42 -4.55 0.24 15.62
N PRO A 43 -5.71 0.64 15.07
CA PRO A 43 -5.81 1.40 13.82
C PRO A 43 -5.07 2.75 13.85
N ARG A 44 -4.86 3.34 15.04
CA ARG A 44 -4.06 4.57 15.24
C ARG A 44 -2.58 4.40 14.91
N LEU A 45 -2.02 3.23 15.25
CA LEU A 45 -0.61 2.95 14.99
C LEU A 45 -0.44 2.57 13.51
N LEU A 46 -1.31 1.69 13.02
CA LEU A 46 -1.32 1.26 11.62
C LEU A 46 -1.52 2.43 10.65
N SER A 47 -2.32 3.44 11.00
CA SER A 47 -2.50 4.63 10.14
C SER A 47 -1.23 5.46 9.96
N ARG A 48 -0.20 5.28 10.80
CA ARG A 48 1.13 5.92 10.66
C ARG A 48 2.17 4.98 10.10
N VAL A 49 2.15 3.72 10.53
CA VAL A 49 3.10 2.70 10.07
C VAL A 49 2.87 2.39 8.60
N LEU A 50 1.61 2.33 8.14
CA LEU A 50 1.29 1.95 6.77
C LEU A 50 1.85 2.93 5.72
N PRO A 51 1.62 4.26 5.81
CA PRO A 51 2.25 5.22 4.89
C PRO A 51 3.78 5.14 4.92
N ALA A 52 4.38 4.89 6.10
CA ALA A 52 5.83 4.74 6.23
C ALA A 52 6.33 3.48 5.50
N THR A 53 5.62 2.36 5.60
CA THR A 53 5.97 1.12 4.88
C THR A 53 5.79 1.25 3.36
N GLU A 54 4.79 2.00 2.90
CA GLU A 54 4.59 2.30 1.47
C GLU A 54 5.74 3.15 0.93
N ALA A 55 6.08 4.24 1.62
CA ALA A 55 7.20 5.12 1.24
C ALA A 55 8.55 4.38 1.27
N ALA A 56 8.79 3.55 2.29
CA ALA A 56 10.00 2.73 2.39
C ALA A 56 10.10 1.71 1.24
N THR A 57 8.97 1.10 0.85
CA THR A 57 8.92 0.16 -0.28
C THR A 57 9.18 0.87 -1.61
N ALA A 58 8.63 2.08 -1.80
CA ALA A 58 8.92 2.88 -2.97
C ALA A 58 10.40 3.24 -3.08
N LEU A 59 11.03 3.62 -1.96
CA LEU A 59 12.46 3.90 -1.91
C LEU A 59 13.29 2.65 -2.22
N LEU A 60 12.93 1.50 -1.65
CA LEU A 60 13.58 0.21 -1.92
C LEU A 60 13.46 -0.19 -3.38
N LEU A 61 12.31 0.01 -4.03
CA LEU A 61 12.14 -0.30 -5.46
C LEU A 61 13.09 0.50 -6.36
N VAL A 62 13.49 1.70 -5.94
CA VAL A 62 14.43 2.55 -6.70
C VAL A 62 15.89 2.16 -6.40
N ILE A 63 16.22 1.84 -5.15
CA ILE A 63 17.60 1.52 -4.73
C ILE A 63 17.97 0.06 -5.07
N ASP A 64 17.11 -0.89 -4.69
CA ASP A 64 17.28 -2.32 -4.92
C ASP A 64 15.93 -2.96 -5.31
N PRO A 65 15.64 -3.06 -6.62
CA PRO A 65 14.40 -3.64 -7.13
C PRO A 65 14.14 -5.08 -6.68
N ARG A 66 15.17 -5.85 -6.29
CA ARG A 66 14.97 -7.24 -5.84
C ARG A 66 14.30 -7.26 -4.47
N VAL A 67 14.82 -6.50 -3.53
CA VAL A 67 14.25 -6.39 -2.18
C VAL A 67 12.96 -5.58 -2.22
N GLY A 68 12.96 -4.45 -2.92
CA GLY A 68 11.78 -3.60 -3.11
C GLY A 68 10.63 -4.35 -3.77
N GLY A 69 10.90 -5.22 -4.74
CA GLY A 69 9.91 -6.07 -5.39
C GLY A 69 9.24 -7.05 -4.42
N GLN A 70 10.01 -7.69 -3.53
CA GLN A 70 9.45 -8.59 -2.51
C GLN A 70 8.55 -7.83 -1.52
N CYS A 71 8.99 -6.66 -1.06
CA CYS A 71 8.18 -5.78 -0.19
C CYS A 71 6.91 -5.30 -0.90
N ALA A 72 7.02 -4.92 -2.18
CA ALA A 72 5.89 -4.49 -3.00
C ALA A 72 4.85 -5.59 -3.14
N VAL A 73 5.27 -6.82 -3.47
CA VAL A 73 4.36 -7.97 -3.56
C VAL A 73 3.68 -8.25 -2.22
N ALA A 74 4.44 -8.23 -1.11
CA ALA A 74 3.87 -8.44 0.22
C ALA A 74 2.80 -7.40 0.56
N LEU A 75 3.05 -6.12 0.29
CA LEU A 75 2.08 -5.05 0.49
C LEU A 75 0.86 -5.19 -0.42
N LEU A 76 1.06 -5.49 -1.70
CA LEU A 76 -0.03 -5.69 -2.67
C LEU A 76 -0.93 -6.85 -2.25
N VAL A 77 -0.36 -7.97 -1.80
CA VAL A 77 -1.13 -9.11 -1.27
C VAL A 77 -1.90 -8.70 -0.02
N ALA A 78 -1.28 -7.96 0.91
CA ALA A 78 -1.95 -7.47 2.11
C ALA A 78 -3.14 -6.55 1.77
N PHE A 79 -2.97 -5.59 0.86
CA PHE A 79 -4.08 -4.73 0.44
C PHE A 79 -5.18 -5.49 -0.30
N THR A 80 -4.80 -6.37 -1.20
CA THR A 80 -5.76 -7.16 -1.98
C THR A 80 -6.58 -8.08 -1.06
N THR A 81 -5.95 -8.70 -0.06
CA THR A 81 -6.67 -9.54 0.93
C THR A 81 -7.63 -8.74 1.80
N LEU A 82 -7.23 -7.53 2.24
CA LEU A 82 -8.14 -6.62 2.96
C LEU A 82 -9.34 -6.22 2.10
N ILE A 83 -9.10 -5.82 0.85
CA ILE A 83 -10.16 -5.47 -0.11
C ILE A 83 -11.10 -6.66 -0.35
N ALA A 84 -10.54 -7.84 -0.63
CA ALA A 84 -11.31 -9.05 -0.87
C ALA A 84 -12.14 -9.44 0.36
N GLY A 85 -11.60 -9.30 1.57
CA GLY A 85 -12.33 -9.52 2.82
C GLY A 85 -13.54 -8.59 2.97
N ARG A 86 -13.39 -7.30 2.66
CA ARG A 86 -14.53 -6.35 2.67
C ARG A 86 -15.59 -6.72 1.66
N LEU A 87 -15.18 -7.00 0.42
CA LEU A 87 -16.09 -7.40 -0.64
C LEU A 87 -16.86 -8.67 -0.27
N ALA A 88 -16.19 -9.65 0.37
CA ALA A 88 -16.82 -10.87 0.88
C ALA A 88 -17.86 -10.59 1.99
N THR A 89 -17.65 -9.54 2.80
CA THR A 89 -18.63 -9.09 3.81
C THR A 89 -19.75 -8.21 3.25
N GLY A 90 -19.79 -7.99 1.93
CA GLY A 90 -20.83 -7.20 1.26
C GLY A 90 -20.59 -5.68 1.23
N HIS A 91 -19.50 -5.19 1.81
CA HIS A 91 -19.12 -3.77 1.77
C HIS A 91 -18.50 -3.44 0.42
N ARG A 92 -19.07 -2.46 -0.30
CA ARG A 92 -18.59 -2.00 -1.62
C ARG A 92 -18.16 -0.54 -1.65
N ASP A 93 -18.12 0.09 -0.48
CA ASP A 93 -17.66 1.48 -0.36
C ASP A 93 -16.18 1.60 -0.76
N PRO A 94 -15.77 2.73 -1.35
CA PRO A 94 -14.37 2.93 -1.74
C PRO A 94 -13.45 2.83 -0.52
N CYS A 95 -12.54 1.86 -0.52
CA CYS A 95 -11.46 1.79 0.47
C CYS A 95 -10.21 2.47 -0.09
N GLY A 96 -9.72 3.52 0.58
CA GLY A 96 -8.51 4.27 0.20
C GLY A 96 -7.18 3.51 0.35
N CYS A 97 -7.18 2.18 0.17
CA CYS A 97 -5.99 1.33 0.34
C CYS A 97 -4.87 1.67 -0.65
N PHE A 98 -5.20 2.18 -1.84
CA PHE A 98 -4.23 2.58 -2.88
C PHE A 98 -4.17 4.08 -3.15
N GLY A 99 -4.87 4.90 -2.36
CA GLY A 99 -5.13 6.28 -2.71
C GLY A 99 -6.36 6.78 -1.99
#